data_AF-A0A3N8GWY0-F1
#
_entry.id   AF-A0A3N8GWY0-F1
#
_cell.length_a   1.000
_cell.length_b   1.000
_cell.length_c   1.000
_cell.angle_alpha   90.00
_cell.angle_beta   90.00
_cell.angle_gamma   90.00
#
_symmetry.space_group_name_H-M   'P 1'
#
loop_
_entity.id
_entity.type
_entity.pdbx_description
1 polymer ?
#
loop_
_entity_poly.entity_id
_entity_poly.type
_entity_poly.pdbx_seq_one_letter_code
_entity_poly.pdbx_strand_id
1 'polypeptide(L)'
;MQDEYRFNAFGRLLAVVRTNGRWAVFDLGSEGKRRPANLQIPSALAADELVQYLGDLLHENASPKYNDVVPVPVPVPSPRRT
;
A
#
# COMPACT_ATOMS: atom_id res chain seq x y z
N MET A 1 -6.48 9.28 14.08
CA MET A 1 -6.08 7.88 13.88
C MET A 1 -5.63 7.80 12.44
N GLN A 2 -4.35 7.47 12.19
CA GLN A 2 -3.84 7.32 10.84
C GLN A 2 -3.84 5.82 10.56
N ASP A 3 -4.59 5.40 9.54
CA ASP A 3 -4.58 4.00 9.12
C ASP A 3 -3.48 3.82 8.09
N GLU A 4 -2.39 3.16 8.49
CA GLU A 4 -1.32 2.73 7.57
C GLU A 4 -1.61 1.30 7.11
N TYR A 5 -1.75 1.13 5.81
CA TYR A 5 -1.86 -0.15 5.13
C TYR A 5 -0.57 -0.42 4.37
N ARG A 6 -0.06 -1.65 4.44
CA ARG A 6 1.10 -2.06 3.66
C ARG A 6 0.65 -3.00 2.56
N PHE A 7 1.27 -2.90 1.40
CA PHE A 7 1.00 -3.72 0.24
C PHE A 7 2.32 -4.22 -0.33
N ASN A 8 2.31 -5.41 -0.90
CA ASN A 8 3.43 -5.93 -1.67
C ASN A 8 2.98 -5.99 -3.13
N ALA A 9 3.42 -5.03 -3.94
CA ALA A 9 3.14 -4.98 -5.37
C ALA A 9 4.32 -5.55 -6.15
N PHE A 10 4.17 -6.75 -6.72
CA PHE A 10 5.19 -7.38 -7.56
C PHE A 10 6.57 -7.55 -6.90
N GLY A 11 6.60 -7.74 -5.57
CA GLY A 11 7.84 -7.83 -4.80
C GLY A 11 8.38 -6.47 -4.30
N ARG A 12 7.67 -5.36 -4.56
CA ARG A 12 7.93 -4.05 -3.96
C ARG A 12 6.97 -3.79 -2.82
N LEU A 13 7.51 -3.42 -1.67
CA LEU A 13 6.71 -3.05 -0.53
C LEU A 13 6.23 -1.59 -0.69
N LEU A 14 4.94 -1.36 -0.51
CA LEU A 14 4.29 -0.05 -0.57
C LEU A 14 3.58 0.18 0.77
N ALA A 15 3.62 1.41 1.27
CA ALA A 15 2.85 1.87 2.42
C ALA A 15 1.84 2.91 1.96
N VAL A 16 0.57 2.65 2.19
CA VAL A 16 -0.53 3.56 1.89
C VAL A 16 -1.13 4.04 3.21
N VAL A 17 -1.09 5.35 3.44
CA VAL A 17 -1.60 5.96 4.68
C VAL A 17 -2.87 6.73 4.35
N ARG A 18 -3.94 6.47 5.11
CA ARG A 18 -5.16 7.27 5.05
C ARG A 18 -5.06 8.43 6.03
N THR A 19 -5.11 9.65 5.52
CA THR A 19 -5.07 10.88 6.33
C THR A 19 -6.09 11.89 5.82
N ASN A 20 -6.96 12.40 6.69
CA ASN A 20 -7.99 13.40 6.36
C ASN A 20 -8.81 13.08 5.10
N GLY A 21 -9.18 11.81 4.92
CA GLY A 21 -9.91 11.39 3.73
C GLY A 21 -9.10 11.59 2.44
N ARG A 22 -7.79 11.39 2.48
CA ARG A 22 -6.90 11.27 1.33
C ARG A 22 -5.97 10.10 1.55
N TRP A 23 -5.63 9.43 0.46
CA TRP A 23 -4.70 8.33 0.45
C TRP A 23 -3.32 8.85 0.04
N ALA A 24 -2.30 8.55 0.84
CA ALA A 24 -0.92 8.89 0.57
C ALA A 24 -0.12 7.61 0.38
N VAL A 25 0.40 7.39 -0.83
CA VAL A 25 1.21 6.20 -1.14
C VAL A 25 2.67 6.51 -1.01
N PHE A 26 3.39 5.56 -0.42
CA PHE A 26 4.82 5.61 -0.23
C PHE A 26 5.44 4.28 -0.68
N ASP A 27 6.41 4.34 -1.56
CA ASP A 27 7.24 3.20 -1.92
C ASP A 27 8.24 2.92 -0.80
N LEU A 28 8.20 1.70 -0.26
CA LEU A 28 9.18 1.16 0.67
C LEU A 28 10.15 0.31 -0.16
N GLY A 29 10.99 0.98 -0.94
CA GLY A 29 12.01 0.31 -1.75
C GLY A 29 12.97 -0.53 -0.90
N SER A 30 13.67 -1.46 -1.55
CA SER A 30 14.52 -2.48 -0.93
C SER A 30 15.68 -1.95 -0.06
N GLU A 31 15.99 -0.65 -0.12
CA GLU A 31 17.04 0.00 0.68
C GLU A 31 16.51 0.71 1.95
N GLY A 32 15.24 0.50 2.34
CA GLY A 32 14.65 1.17 3.50
C GLY A 32 14.33 2.67 3.28
N LYS A 33 14.47 3.14 2.03
CA LYS A 33 14.13 4.50 1.63
C LYS A 33 12.64 4.58 1.32
N ARG A 34 11.86 5.21 2.21
CA ARG A 34 10.45 5.53 1.98
C ARG A 34 10.35 6.72 1.03
N ARG A 35 9.89 6.51 -0.21
CA ARG A 35 9.67 7.60 -1.17
C ARG A 35 8.18 7.84 -1.37
N PRO A 36 7.68 9.09 -1.26
CA PRO A 36 6.30 9.37 -1.64
C PRO A 36 6.13 9.06 -3.12
N ALA A 37 5.21 8.15 -3.45
CA ALA A 37 4.95 7.76 -4.83
C ALA A 37 4.12 8.81 -5.60
N ASN A 38 3.67 9.87 -4.90
CA ASN A 38 2.84 10.95 -5.45
C ASN A 38 1.60 10.46 -6.23
N LEU A 39 1.13 9.25 -5.90
CA LEU A 39 -0.05 8.63 -6.49
C LEU A 39 -1.30 9.31 -5.94
N GLN A 40 -2.12 9.83 -6.84
CA GLN A 40 -3.44 10.34 -6.49
C GLN A 40 -4.40 9.17 -6.42
N ILE A 41 -4.79 8.80 -5.20
CA ILE A 41 -5.78 7.77 -4.95
C ILE A 41 -7.06 8.42 -4.42
N PRO A 42 -8.19 8.24 -5.11
CA PRO A 42 -9.50 8.70 -4.65
C PRO A 42 -9.82 8.19 -3.24
N SER A 43 -10.26 9.07 -2.35
CA SER A 43 -10.57 8.73 -0.96
C SER A 43 -11.80 7.83 -0.76
N ALA A 44 -12.59 7.70 -1.81
CA ALA A 44 -13.70 6.77 -1.92
C ALA A 44 -13.24 5.31 -2.12
N LEU A 45 -12.00 5.08 -2.56
CA LEU A 45 -11.47 3.73 -2.73
C LEU A 45 -11.28 3.05 -1.37
N ALA A 46 -11.72 1.81 -1.30
CA ALA A 46 -11.46 0.94 -0.16
C ALA A 46 -10.04 0.36 -0.19
N ALA A 47 -9.55 -0.12 0.96
CA ALA A 47 -8.23 -0.74 1.05
C ALA A 47 -8.07 -1.98 0.15
N ASP A 48 -9.18 -2.68 -0.12
CA ASP A 48 -9.22 -3.84 -1.01
C ASP A 48 -9.05 -3.43 -2.49
N GLU A 49 -9.63 -2.29 -2.87
CA GLU A 49 -9.50 -1.74 -4.23
C GLU A 49 -8.12 -1.13 -4.48
N LEU A 50 -7.39 -0.73 -3.44
CA LEU A 50 -6.00 -0.27 -3.57
C LEU A 50 -5.12 -1.33 -4.20
N VAL A 51 -5.37 -2.60 -3.90
CA VAL A 51 -4.65 -3.75 -4.44
C VAL A 51 -4.73 -3.75 -5.97
N GLN A 52 -5.96 -3.73 -6.48
CA GLN A 52 -6.22 -3.76 -7.91
C GLN A 52 -5.81 -2.47 -8.61
N TYR A 53 -6.05 -1.32 -7.97
CA TYR A 53 -5.67 -0.01 -8.51
C TYR A 53 -4.15 0.15 -8.63
N LEU A 54 -3.40 -0.24 -7.60
CA LEU A 54 -1.93 -0.24 -7.65
C LEU A 54 -1.42 -1.28 -8.63
N GLY A 55 -2.08 -2.43 -8.74
CA GLY A 55 -1.74 -3.48 -9.71
C GLY A 55 -1.87 -3.01 -11.15
N ASP A 56 -2.92 -2.24 -11.47
CA ASP A 56 -3.13 -1.66 -12.80
C ASP A 56 -2.12 -0.54 -13.10
N LEU A 57 -1.91 0.38 -12.14
CA LEU A 57 -0.94 1.47 -12.27
C LEU A 57 0.51 0.99 -12.42
N LEU A 58 0.87 -0.06 -11.69
CA LEU A 58 2.22 -0.63 -11.69
C LEU A 58 2.31 -1.83 -12.64
N HIS A 59 1.29 -2.10 -13.45
CA HIS A 59 1.23 -3.27 -14.33
C HIS A 59 2.42 -3.32 -15.31
N GLU A 60 2.95 -2.15 -15.70
CA GLU A 60 4.16 -2.07 -16.52
C GLU A 60 5.40 -2.67 -15.84
N ASN A 61 5.41 -2.73 -14.50
CA ASN A 61 6.45 -3.35 -13.69
C ASN A 61 6.04 -4.76 -13.21
N ALA A 62 4.86 -5.25 -13.59
CA ALA A 62 4.41 -6.60 -13.30
C ALA A 62 5.30 -7.58 -14.06
N SER A 63 5.81 -8.58 -13.33
CA SER A 63 6.52 -9.69 -13.94
C SER A 63 5.58 -10.89 -14.04
N PRO A 64 5.72 -11.77 -15.03
CA PRO A 64 4.90 -13.00 -15.11
C PRO A 64 4.99 -13.91 -13.86
N LYS A 65 5.98 -13.68 -12.99
CA LYS A 65 6.19 -14.40 -11.72
C LYS A 65 5.48 -13.77 -10.52
N TYR A 66 5.14 -12.48 -10.59
CA TYR A 66 4.41 -11.74 -9.57
C TYR A 66 3.47 -10.81 -10.32
N ASN A 67 2.22 -11.21 -10.49
CA ASN A 67 1.15 -10.44 -11.14
C ASN A 67 0.08 -9.97 -10.15
N ASP A 68 0.27 -10.24 -8.86
CA ASP A 68 -0.66 -9.84 -7.82
C ASP A 68 -0.01 -8.83 -6.87
N VAL A 69 -0.83 -7.88 -6.45
CA VAL A 69 -0.57 -7.03 -5.29
C VAL A 69 -1.21 -7.74 -4.10
N VAL A 70 -0.53 -7.82 -2.96
CA VAL A 70 -1.11 -8.42 -1.74
C VAL A 70 -1.08 -7.43 -0.58
N PRO A 71 -2.21 -7.22 0.13
CA PRO A 71 -2.20 -6.44 1.36
C PRO A 71 -1.40 -7.20 2.41
N VAL A 72 -0.40 -6.53 2.98
CA VAL A 72 0.36 -7.02 4.11
C VAL A 72 -0.30 -6.47 5.36
N PRO A 73 -0.94 -7.31 6.18
CA PRO A 73 -1.50 -6.86 7.45
C PRO A 73 -0.36 -6.33 8.30
N VAL A 74 -0.37 -5.02 8.60
CA VAL A 74 0.45 -4.50 9.68
C VAL A 74 -0.03 -5.19 10.95
N PRO A 75 0.86 -5.77 11.77
CA PRO A 75 0.44 -6.33 13.04
C PRO A 75 -0.18 -5.19 13.84
N VAL A 76 -1.50 -5.24 13.99
CA VAL A 76 -2.23 -4.33 14.87
C VAL A 76 -1.55 -4.43 16.23
N PRO A 77 -1.16 -3.30 16.88
CA PRO A 77 -0.62 -3.37 18.22
C PRO A 77 -1.73 -3.98 19.08
N SER A 78 -1.47 -5.17 19.62
CA SER A 78 -2.39 -5.90 20.49
C SER A 78 -3.01 -4.92 21.48
N PRO A 79 -4.35 -4.87 21.63
CA PRO A 79 -4.93 -4.07 22.69
C PRO A 79 -4.35 -4.61 24.00
N ARG A 80 -3.63 -3.77 24.74
CA ARG A 80 -3.22 -4.11 26.11
C ARG A 80 -4.51 -4.41 26.86
N ARG A 81 -4.73 -5.70 27.09
CA ARG A 81 -5.84 -6.22 27.88
C ARG A 81 -5.56 -5.78 29.32
N THR A 82 -6.39 -4.86 29.81
CA THR A 82 -6.42 -4.37 31.20
C THR A 82 -6.60 -5.52 32.17
#